data_AF-A0AAN8AY23-F1
#
_entry.id   AF-A0AAN8AY23-F1
#
_cell.length_a   1.000
_cell.length_b   1.000
_cell.length_c   1.000
_cell.angle_alpha   90.00
_cell.angle_beta   90.00
_cell.angle_gamma   90.00
#
_symmetry.space_group_name_H-M   'P 1'
#
loop_
_entity.id
_entity.type
_entity.pdbx_description
1 polymer ?
#
loop_
_entity_poly.entity_id
_entity_poly.type
_entity_poly.pdbx_seq_one_letter_code
_entity_poly.pdbx_strand_id
1 'polypeptide(L)'
;MKIAAFNGKNLGWKKVTDKAVVHILTKIMSQYSVVVLLEVMDTSGKAMQRLLRELNNITSNRNSPFSMTSSCMLGRDSYKERFVCFYREDDVILEDCHQYEDEQVGDVDAFAREPFILRFRCPSTVLKDLVLIPVHTKPDDSLKELDELHDVVDSVREKWGTDNIMILGDFNADGRYLSKKKKDTIRISSAPYHWLIDDDVDTTSSNSNDHTYDRIVVFGESMLSAVVPGSAKPFNFQREFHLTDEETLSVSDHYPVEVELKQKAARKRSGTTPPAKGQTQKKGPQKKKAKLVTPQKKKAKLVTPQKKKAKLVTPQKKKAKLVTPQKKKAKLVTPEKKKAKLVTPQKKRKSPNTPTKRRRVEK
;
A
#
# COMPACT_ATOMS: atom_id res chain seq x y z
N MET A 1 12.50 -0.94 -8.38
CA MET A 1 11.13 -0.97 -8.96
C MET A 1 10.18 -0.75 -7.80
N LYS A 2 9.31 0.25 -7.87
CA LYS A 2 8.47 0.67 -6.73
C LYS A 2 7.04 0.16 -6.92
N ILE A 3 6.51 -0.51 -5.92
CA ILE A 3 5.17 -1.11 -5.91
C ILE A 3 4.38 -0.46 -4.78
N ALA A 4 3.09 -0.21 -4.98
CA ALA A 4 2.22 0.29 -3.92
C ALA A 4 0.81 -0.31 -3.97
N ALA A 5 0.14 -0.29 -2.82
CA ALA A 5 -1.30 -0.39 -2.72
C ALA A 5 -1.85 0.90 -2.10
N PHE A 6 -3.02 1.33 -2.55
CA PHE A 6 -3.63 2.56 -2.08
C PHE A 6 -5.15 2.45 -2.02
N ASN A 7 -5.72 2.49 -0.81
CA ASN A 7 -7.14 2.73 -0.65
C ASN A 7 -7.47 4.17 -1.08
N GLY A 8 -8.22 4.32 -2.18
CA GLY A 8 -8.56 5.62 -2.75
C GLY A 8 -9.82 6.26 -2.14
N LYS A 9 -10.46 5.62 -1.16
CA LYS A 9 -11.73 5.99 -0.52
C LYS A 9 -12.82 6.37 -1.51
N ASN A 10 -13.77 5.49 -1.76
CA ASN A 10 -14.89 5.72 -2.69
C ASN A 10 -14.39 6.27 -4.04
N LEU A 11 -13.32 5.68 -4.59
CA LEU A 11 -12.67 6.19 -5.78
C LEU A 11 -13.54 5.93 -7.01
N GLY A 12 -14.20 6.98 -7.48
CA GLY A 12 -15.10 6.90 -8.63
C GLY A 12 -15.16 8.21 -9.41
N TRP A 13 -16.24 8.39 -10.18
CA TRP A 13 -16.39 9.50 -11.13
C TRP A 13 -16.14 10.87 -10.49
N LYS A 14 -16.75 11.14 -9.32
CA LYS A 14 -16.63 12.41 -8.61
C LYS A 14 -15.17 12.82 -8.38
N LYS A 15 -14.34 11.90 -7.88
CA LYS A 15 -12.93 12.14 -7.58
C LYS A 15 -12.10 12.38 -8.83
N VAL A 16 -12.29 11.58 -9.89
CA VAL A 16 -11.50 11.71 -11.12
C VAL A 16 -11.92 12.91 -11.99
N THR A 17 -13.06 13.53 -11.71
CA THR A 17 -13.49 14.80 -12.34
C THR A 17 -13.09 16.04 -11.55
N ASP A 18 -12.78 15.89 -10.27
CA ASP A 18 -12.24 16.98 -9.47
C ASP A 18 -10.78 17.24 -9.86
N LYS A 19 -10.49 18.46 -10.31
CA LYS A 19 -9.16 18.82 -10.84
C LYS A 19 -8.07 18.79 -9.78
N ALA A 20 -8.38 19.18 -8.53
CA ALA A 20 -7.41 19.19 -7.45
C ALA A 20 -7.09 17.76 -7.01
N VAL A 21 -8.14 16.94 -6.81
CA VAL A 21 -8.01 15.54 -6.42
C VAL A 21 -7.26 14.73 -7.47
N VAL A 22 -7.66 14.81 -8.75
CA VAL A 22 -7.01 14.03 -9.82
C VAL A 22 -5.56 14.47 -10.04
N HIS A 23 -5.24 15.75 -9.84
CA HIS A 23 -3.86 16.24 -9.91
C HIS A 23 -2.99 15.61 -8.83
N ILE A 24 -3.48 15.54 -7.59
CA ILE A 24 -2.75 14.90 -6.49
C ILE A 24 -2.65 13.38 -6.72
N LEU A 25 -3.76 12.70 -7.06
CA LEU A 25 -3.77 11.26 -7.34
C LEU A 25 -2.74 10.90 -8.43
N THR A 26 -2.71 11.64 -9.52
CA THR A 26 -1.77 11.34 -10.61
C THR A 26 -0.32 11.65 -10.24
N LYS A 27 -0.05 12.65 -9.37
CA LYS A 27 1.29 12.85 -8.78
C LYS A 27 1.70 11.69 -7.87
N ILE A 28 0.79 11.20 -7.03
CA ILE A 28 1.02 10.01 -6.17
C ILE A 28 1.39 8.82 -7.06
N MET A 29 0.51 8.47 -8.01
CA MET A 29 0.64 7.30 -8.88
C MET A 29 1.90 7.32 -9.75
N SER A 30 2.33 8.51 -10.20
CA SER A 30 3.51 8.66 -11.06
C SER A 30 4.82 8.20 -10.40
N GLN A 31 4.85 8.00 -9.08
CA GLN A 31 6.03 7.51 -8.37
C GLN A 31 6.25 6.01 -8.52
N TYR A 32 5.25 5.26 -8.99
CA TYR A 32 5.24 3.81 -8.95
C TYR A 32 5.46 3.19 -10.33
N SER A 33 6.08 2.01 -10.32
CA SER A 33 6.10 1.09 -11.46
C SER A 33 4.79 0.31 -11.53
N VAL A 34 4.25 -0.08 -10.37
CA VAL A 34 2.96 -0.76 -10.19
C VAL A 34 2.24 -0.16 -9.00
N VAL A 35 0.96 0.20 -9.15
CA VAL A 35 0.11 0.65 -8.05
C VAL A 35 -1.27 0.00 -8.15
N VAL A 36 -1.73 -0.64 -7.08
CA VAL A 36 -3.08 -1.18 -6.99
C VAL A 36 -3.96 -0.22 -6.19
N LEU A 37 -5.02 0.26 -6.83
CA LEU A 37 -6.05 1.07 -6.19
C LEU A 37 -7.16 0.17 -5.64
N LEU A 38 -7.52 0.41 -4.39
CA LEU A 38 -8.61 -0.26 -3.68
C LEU A 38 -9.81 0.70 -3.55
N GLU A 39 -10.95 0.17 -3.11
CA GLU A 39 -12.19 0.94 -2.92
C GLU A 39 -12.65 1.68 -4.19
N VAL A 40 -12.46 1.05 -5.35
CA VAL A 40 -12.85 1.64 -6.64
C VAL A 40 -14.33 1.40 -6.92
N MET A 41 -15.10 2.49 -6.91
CA MET A 41 -16.54 2.53 -7.13
C MET A 41 -16.84 2.96 -8.59
N ASP A 42 -16.54 2.10 -9.56
CA ASP A 42 -16.69 2.40 -10.99
C ASP A 42 -17.27 1.24 -11.80
N THR A 43 -18.59 1.09 -11.75
CA THR A 43 -19.33 0.05 -12.48
C THR A 43 -19.08 0.10 -13.99
N SER A 44 -18.91 1.30 -14.55
CA SER A 44 -18.79 1.51 -16.00
C SER A 44 -17.36 1.38 -16.53
N GLY A 45 -16.35 1.43 -15.66
CA GLY A 45 -14.94 1.58 -16.02
C GLY A 45 -14.55 2.97 -16.55
N LYS A 46 -15.50 3.90 -16.73
CA LYS A 46 -15.24 5.22 -17.33
C LYS A 46 -14.42 6.12 -16.41
N ALA A 47 -14.58 6.01 -15.09
CA ALA A 47 -13.81 6.82 -14.14
C ALA A 47 -12.33 6.42 -14.18
N MET A 48 -12.04 5.12 -14.18
CA MET A 48 -10.66 4.63 -14.25
C MET A 48 -10.02 4.86 -15.62
N GLN A 49 -10.79 4.74 -16.71
CA GLN A 49 -10.31 5.15 -18.04
C GLN A 49 -9.97 6.65 -18.10
N ARG A 50 -10.75 7.49 -17.42
CA ARG A 50 -10.43 8.92 -17.29
C ARG A 50 -9.14 9.12 -16.48
N LEU A 51 -9.00 8.47 -15.33
CA LEU A 51 -7.79 8.55 -14.51
C LEU A 51 -6.54 8.12 -15.30
N LEU A 52 -6.62 7.03 -16.06
CA LEU A 52 -5.53 6.56 -16.92
C LEU A 52 -5.11 7.62 -17.94
N ARG A 53 -6.07 8.27 -18.60
CA ARG A 53 -5.77 9.37 -19.55
C ARG A 53 -5.09 10.55 -18.87
N GLU A 54 -5.61 10.99 -17.72
CA GLU A 54 -5.00 12.10 -16.96
C GLU A 54 -3.57 11.73 -16.50
N LEU A 55 -3.37 10.50 -16.03
CA LEU A 55 -2.06 9.99 -15.62
C LEU A 55 -1.05 9.97 -16.77
N ASN A 56 -1.46 9.49 -17.94
CA ASN A 56 -0.59 9.41 -19.12
C ASN A 56 -0.37 10.77 -19.82
N ASN A 57 -1.22 11.77 -19.55
CA ASN A 57 -1.03 13.13 -20.05
C ASN A 57 0.09 13.89 -19.32
N ILE A 58 0.48 13.46 -18.12
CA ILE A 58 1.59 14.05 -17.36
C ILE A 58 2.89 13.91 -18.15
N THR A 59 3.64 15.01 -18.27
CA THR A 59 4.87 15.06 -19.07
C THR A 59 5.89 13.99 -18.68
N SER A 60 6.07 13.70 -17.39
CA SER A 60 6.99 12.67 -16.91
C SER A 60 6.56 11.24 -17.25
N ASN A 61 5.29 11.00 -17.58
CA ASN A 61 4.76 9.67 -17.90
C ASN A 61 4.68 9.40 -19.41
N ARG A 62 4.84 10.42 -20.27
CA ARG A 62 4.70 10.26 -21.73
C ARG A 62 5.66 9.25 -22.35
N ASN A 63 6.87 9.16 -21.79
CA ASN A 63 7.91 8.25 -22.27
C ASN A 63 7.85 6.87 -21.59
N SER A 64 6.96 6.69 -20.62
CA SER A 64 6.74 5.42 -19.93
C SER A 64 5.29 5.36 -19.45
N PRO A 65 4.33 5.22 -20.39
CA PRO A 65 2.91 5.31 -20.06
C PRO A 65 2.48 4.15 -19.18
N PHE A 66 1.41 4.37 -18.44
CA PHE A 66 0.72 3.32 -17.70
C PHE A 66 -0.29 2.60 -18.59
N SER A 67 -0.42 1.31 -18.34
CA SER A 67 -1.57 0.48 -18.68
C SER A 67 -2.35 0.16 -17.38
N MET A 68 -3.58 -0.35 -17.52
CA MET A 68 -4.35 -0.82 -16.36
C MET A 68 -5.08 -2.13 -16.62
N THR A 69 -5.36 -2.86 -15.54
CA THR A 69 -6.27 -4.01 -15.50
C THR A 69 -7.13 -3.92 -14.24
N SER A 70 -8.30 -4.56 -14.23
CA SER A 70 -9.25 -4.49 -13.11
C SER A 70 -9.96 -5.80 -12.85
N SER A 71 -10.31 -6.04 -11.58
CA SER A 71 -11.25 -7.09 -11.18
C SER A 71 -12.66 -6.84 -11.72
N CYS A 72 -13.54 -7.84 -11.54
CA CYS A 72 -14.98 -7.61 -11.58
C CYS A 72 -15.44 -6.79 -10.35
N MET A 73 -16.73 -6.47 -10.27
CA MET A 73 -17.31 -5.81 -9.09
C MET A 73 -17.48 -6.83 -7.96
N LEU A 74 -16.85 -6.59 -6.81
CA LEU A 74 -16.78 -7.49 -5.67
C LEU A 74 -17.49 -6.88 -4.47
N GLY A 75 -18.16 -7.69 -3.65
CA GLY A 75 -18.98 -7.23 -2.53
C GLY A 75 -20.21 -8.11 -2.31
N ARG A 76 -20.47 -8.50 -1.06
CA ARG A 76 -21.62 -9.35 -0.67
C ARG A 76 -22.98 -8.68 -0.88
N ASP A 77 -23.05 -7.36 -0.79
CA ASP A 77 -24.31 -6.61 -0.84
C ASP A 77 -24.34 -5.60 -2.01
N SER A 78 -25.13 -4.53 -1.85
CA SER A 78 -25.25 -3.47 -2.86
C SER A 78 -24.00 -2.61 -2.98
N TYR A 79 -23.18 -2.57 -1.93
CA TYR A 79 -21.92 -1.85 -1.94
C TYR A 79 -20.84 -2.77 -2.53
N LYS A 80 -20.42 -2.43 -3.74
CA LYS A 80 -19.44 -3.21 -4.50
C LYS A 80 -18.29 -2.34 -4.98
N GLU A 81 -17.10 -2.90 -4.93
CA GLU A 81 -15.84 -2.25 -5.27
C GLU A 81 -15.09 -3.02 -6.36
N ARG A 82 -13.98 -2.46 -6.84
CA ARG A 82 -13.00 -3.15 -7.68
C ARG A 82 -11.59 -2.95 -7.13
N PHE A 83 -10.74 -3.93 -7.43
CA PHE A 83 -9.30 -3.74 -7.46
C PHE A 83 -8.89 -3.28 -8.85
N VAL A 84 -8.09 -2.21 -8.94
CA VAL A 84 -7.60 -1.70 -10.23
C VAL A 84 -6.09 -1.51 -10.16
N CYS A 85 -5.36 -2.26 -10.97
CA CYS A 85 -3.91 -2.18 -11.04
C CYS A 85 -3.48 -1.31 -12.22
N PHE A 86 -2.67 -0.29 -11.92
CA PHE A 86 -1.97 0.53 -12.91
C PHE A 86 -0.50 0.14 -12.91
N TYR A 87 0.08 -0.08 -14.09
CA TYR A 87 1.48 -0.50 -14.22
C TYR A 87 2.14 0.09 -15.46
N ARG A 88 3.46 0.28 -15.40
CA ARG A 88 4.28 0.72 -16.53
C ARG A 88 4.79 -0.49 -17.31
N GLU A 89 4.45 -0.56 -18.59
CA GLU A 89 4.84 -1.69 -19.45
C GLU A 89 6.36 -1.78 -19.68
N ASP A 90 7.09 -0.68 -19.50
CA ASP A 90 8.56 -0.68 -19.55
C ASP A 90 9.20 -1.36 -18.32
N ASP A 91 8.48 -1.41 -17.20
CA ASP A 91 8.98 -1.95 -15.94
C ASP A 91 8.55 -3.41 -15.72
N VAL A 92 7.31 -3.74 -16.08
CA VAL A 92 6.69 -5.05 -15.85
C VAL A 92 5.82 -5.49 -17.03
N ILE A 93 5.62 -6.80 -17.14
CA ILE A 93 4.71 -7.41 -18.10
C ILE A 93 3.69 -8.23 -17.33
N LEU A 94 2.40 -7.92 -17.48
CA LEU A 94 1.32 -8.71 -16.91
C LEU A 94 1.20 -10.02 -17.70
N GLU A 95 1.51 -11.14 -17.07
CA GLU A 95 1.46 -12.48 -17.69
C GLU A 95 0.06 -13.10 -17.57
N ASP A 96 -0.55 -12.96 -16.40
CA ASP A 96 -1.83 -13.58 -16.08
C ASP A 96 -2.52 -12.83 -14.94
N CYS A 97 -3.84 -13.00 -14.83
CA CYS A 97 -4.62 -12.54 -13.69
C CYS A 97 -5.70 -13.57 -13.33
N HIS A 98 -5.97 -13.71 -12.04
CA HIS A 98 -6.92 -14.69 -11.52
C HIS A 98 -7.75 -14.07 -10.39
N GLN A 99 -9.07 -14.15 -10.52
CA GLN A 99 -9.98 -13.81 -9.44
C GLN A 99 -10.14 -15.06 -8.57
N TYR A 100 -9.81 -14.97 -7.28
CA TYR A 100 -10.00 -16.08 -6.34
C TYR A 100 -11.50 -16.41 -6.24
N GLU A 101 -11.84 -17.70 -6.28
CA GLU A 101 -13.24 -18.16 -6.41
C GLU A 101 -13.96 -18.23 -5.06
N ASP A 102 -13.24 -18.41 -3.95
CA ASP A 102 -13.80 -18.44 -2.58
C ASP A 102 -14.88 -19.52 -2.34
N GLU A 103 -14.70 -20.68 -2.98
CA GLU A 103 -15.62 -21.83 -2.92
C GLU A 103 -15.09 -22.99 -2.06
N GLN A 104 -14.18 -22.73 -1.12
CA GLN A 104 -13.57 -23.77 -0.30
C GLN A 104 -14.63 -24.52 0.53
N VAL A 105 -14.68 -25.86 0.40
CA VAL A 105 -15.65 -26.68 1.14
C VAL A 105 -15.40 -26.55 2.64
N GLY A 106 -16.38 -25.99 3.35
CA GLY A 106 -16.30 -25.74 4.79
C GLY A 106 -15.99 -24.30 5.16
N ASP A 107 -15.56 -23.46 4.21
CA ASP A 107 -15.35 -22.02 4.42
C ASP A 107 -15.72 -21.14 3.20
N VAL A 108 -16.81 -21.49 2.51
CA VAL A 108 -17.33 -20.73 1.36
C VAL A 108 -17.64 -19.28 1.76
N ASP A 109 -17.37 -18.32 0.86
CA ASP A 109 -17.62 -16.88 1.06
C ASP A 109 -16.87 -16.32 2.28
N ALA A 110 -15.58 -16.65 2.40
CA ALA A 110 -14.72 -16.09 3.43
C ALA A 110 -14.48 -14.59 3.24
N PHE A 111 -14.35 -14.13 2.00
CA PHE A 111 -14.01 -12.76 1.64
C PHE A 111 -15.23 -11.93 1.25
N ALA A 112 -15.35 -10.72 1.80
CA ALA A 112 -16.32 -9.76 1.27
C ALA A 112 -15.98 -9.27 -0.14
N ARG A 113 -14.67 -9.25 -0.46
CA ARG A 113 -14.10 -8.88 -1.76
C ARG A 113 -12.97 -9.85 -2.05
N GLU A 114 -13.25 -10.81 -2.92
CA GLU A 114 -12.37 -11.90 -3.27
C GLU A 114 -11.06 -11.37 -3.89
N PRO A 115 -9.86 -11.87 -3.52
CA PRO A 115 -8.60 -11.32 -4.03
C PRO A 115 -8.45 -11.39 -5.56
N PHE A 116 -8.06 -10.26 -6.18
CA PHE A 116 -7.74 -10.16 -7.62
C PHE A 116 -6.24 -10.32 -7.86
N ILE A 117 -5.82 -11.56 -8.06
CA ILE A 117 -4.42 -11.96 -8.09
C ILE A 117 -3.80 -11.62 -9.46
N LEU A 118 -2.61 -11.00 -9.44
CA LEU A 118 -1.92 -10.52 -10.63
C LEU A 118 -0.52 -11.11 -10.72
N ARG A 119 -0.18 -11.75 -11.84
CA ARG A 119 1.17 -12.27 -12.08
C ARG A 119 1.93 -11.41 -13.07
N PHE A 120 3.08 -10.89 -12.63
CA PHE A 120 3.96 -10.07 -13.42
C PHE A 120 5.29 -10.77 -13.67
N ARG A 121 5.80 -10.60 -14.89
CA ARG A 121 7.22 -10.72 -15.18
C ARG A 121 7.88 -9.36 -14.97
N CYS A 122 9.02 -9.34 -14.28
CA CYS A 122 9.74 -8.12 -13.91
C CYS A 122 11.18 -8.15 -14.49
N PRO A 123 11.40 -7.69 -15.74
CA PRO A 123 12.69 -7.85 -16.43
C PRO A 123 13.87 -7.09 -15.79
N SER A 124 13.61 -6.01 -15.06
CA SER A 124 14.63 -5.13 -14.48
C SER A 124 15.04 -5.48 -13.04
N THR A 125 14.31 -6.33 -12.33
CA THR A 125 14.53 -6.66 -10.90
C THR A 125 15.33 -7.95 -10.68
N VAL A 126 15.86 -8.18 -9.48
CA VAL A 126 16.53 -9.47 -9.15
C VAL A 126 15.55 -10.64 -9.16
N LEU A 127 14.30 -10.38 -8.76
CA LEU A 127 13.16 -11.28 -8.85
C LEU A 127 12.52 -11.17 -10.23
N LYS A 128 12.32 -12.27 -10.96
CA LYS A 128 11.83 -12.22 -12.36
C LYS A 128 10.34 -12.40 -12.52
N ASP A 129 9.73 -13.03 -11.54
CA ASP A 129 8.33 -13.42 -11.49
C ASP A 129 7.81 -12.91 -10.15
N LEU A 130 6.67 -12.23 -10.17
CA LEU A 130 6.08 -11.58 -9.02
C LEU A 130 4.57 -11.79 -9.08
N VAL A 131 4.00 -12.33 -8.01
CA VAL A 131 2.56 -12.38 -7.82
C VAL A 131 2.15 -11.31 -6.81
N LEU A 132 1.17 -10.49 -7.17
CA LEU A 132 0.54 -9.53 -6.28
C LEU A 132 -0.86 -10.02 -5.89
N ILE A 133 -1.15 -10.01 -4.60
CA ILE A 133 -2.46 -10.31 -4.03
C ILE A 133 -2.98 -9.04 -3.34
N PRO A 134 -3.74 -8.19 -4.04
CA PRO A 134 -4.36 -7.02 -3.43
C PRO A 134 -5.50 -7.44 -2.51
N VAL A 135 -5.59 -6.78 -1.35
CA VAL A 135 -6.60 -7.08 -0.32
C VAL A 135 -7.22 -5.79 0.18
N HIS A 136 -8.54 -5.80 0.36
CA HIS A 136 -9.29 -4.80 1.11
C HIS A 136 -10.26 -5.53 2.03
N THR A 137 -9.89 -5.73 3.29
CA THR A 137 -10.69 -6.58 4.18
C THR A 137 -11.96 -5.89 4.61
N LYS A 138 -13.01 -6.65 4.96
CA LYS A 138 -14.15 -6.06 5.66
C LYS A 138 -13.72 -5.82 7.11
N PRO A 139 -13.88 -4.61 7.68
CA PRO A 139 -13.32 -4.30 9.00
C PRO A 139 -13.80 -5.24 10.12
N ASP A 140 -15.08 -5.63 10.09
CA ASP A 140 -15.64 -6.54 11.10
C ASP A 140 -15.23 -8.01 10.90
N ASP A 141 -14.79 -8.38 9.70
CA ASP A 141 -14.39 -9.75 9.32
C ASP A 141 -12.86 -9.88 9.13
N SER A 142 -12.07 -8.85 9.45
CA SER A 142 -10.62 -8.81 9.13
C SER A 142 -9.85 -9.99 9.72
N LEU A 143 -10.23 -10.49 10.90
CA LEU A 143 -9.59 -11.69 11.47
C LEU A 143 -9.78 -12.91 10.56
N LYS A 144 -11.01 -13.13 10.06
CA LYS A 144 -11.33 -14.29 9.21
C LYS A 144 -10.66 -14.13 7.85
N GLU A 145 -10.86 -12.99 7.19
CA GLU A 145 -10.34 -12.75 5.85
C GLU A 145 -8.80 -12.81 5.82
N LEU A 146 -8.12 -12.28 6.84
CA LEU A 146 -6.65 -12.36 6.88
C LEU A 146 -6.12 -13.76 7.17
N ASP A 147 -6.85 -14.59 7.91
CA ASP A 147 -6.46 -15.98 8.10
C ASP A 147 -6.56 -16.79 6.80
N GLU A 148 -7.62 -16.56 6.03
CA GLU A 148 -7.89 -17.25 4.76
C GLU A 148 -6.92 -16.87 3.64
N LEU A 149 -6.16 -15.79 3.78
CA LEU A 149 -5.09 -15.45 2.83
C LEU A 149 -4.01 -16.55 2.72
N HIS A 150 -3.90 -17.43 3.71
CA HIS A 150 -3.05 -18.61 3.61
C HIS A 150 -3.48 -19.55 2.47
N ASP A 151 -4.78 -19.82 2.36
CA ASP A 151 -5.37 -20.71 1.35
C ASP A 151 -5.29 -20.08 -0.04
N VAL A 152 -5.41 -18.75 -0.13
CA VAL A 152 -5.16 -18.00 -1.36
C VAL A 152 -3.70 -18.18 -1.83
N VAL A 153 -2.75 -18.12 -0.89
CA VAL A 153 -1.33 -18.33 -1.21
C VAL A 153 -1.07 -19.76 -1.67
N ASP A 154 -1.66 -20.76 -1.03
CA ASP A 154 -1.52 -22.15 -1.46
C ASP A 154 -2.15 -22.39 -2.85
N SER A 155 -3.31 -21.79 -3.13
CA SER A 155 -3.93 -21.81 -4.46
C SER A 155 -3.02 -21.19 -5.54
N VAL A 156 -2.37 -20.06 -5.24
CA VAL A 156 -1.38 -19.43 -6.14
C VAL A 156 -0.20 -20.35 -6.39
N ARG A 157 0.32 -20.98 -5.33
CA ARG A 157 1.47 -21.89 -5.41
C ARG A 157 1.13 -23.13 -6.23
N GLU A 158 -0.06 -23.69 -6.08
CA GLU A 158 -0.56 -24.79 -6.89
C GLU A 158 -0.72 -24.38 -8.36
N LYS A 159 -1.35 -23.23 -8.61
CA LYS A 159 -1.66 -22.74 -9.97
C LYS A 159 -0.42 -22.38 -10.77
N TRP A 160 0.55 -21.69 -10.18
CA TRP A 160 1.68 -21.10 -10.91
C TRP A 160 3.05 -21.62 -10.47
N GLY A 161 3.14 -22.45 -9.43
CA GLY A 161 4.40 -23.05 -8.99
C GLY A 161 5.43 -22.03 -8.49
N THR A 162 4.99 -20.93 -7.90
CA THR A 162 5.85 -19.80 -7.49
C THR A 162 5.60 -19.41 -6.03
N ASP A 163 6.69 -19.15 -5.30
CA ASP A 163 6.66 -18.60 -3.94
C ASP A 163 6.86 -17.07 -3.95
N ASN A 164 7.01 -16.44 -5.12
CA ASN A 164 7.32 -15.02 -5.25
C ASN A 164 6.06 -14.14 -5.06
N ILE A 165 5.47 -14.21 -3.88
CA ILE A 165 4.14 -13.67 -3.60
C ILE A 165 4.24 -12.48 -2.64
N MET A 166 3.57 -11.39 -3.01
CA MET A 166 3.38 -10.21 -2.18
C MET A 166 1.89 -9.96 -2.00
N ILE A 167 1.45 -9.89 -0.75
CA ILE A 167 0.10 -9.53 -0.35
C ILE A 167 0.13 -8.08 0.15
N LEU A 168 -0.77 -7.24 -0.33
CA LEU A 168 -0.72 -5.81 -0.03
C LEU A 168 -2.09 -5.14 -0.10
N GLY A 169 -2.29 -4.11 0.72
CA GLY A 169 -3.51 -3.31 0.70
C GLY A 169 -4.03 -2.99 2.09
N ASP A 170 -5.31 -2.63 2.16
CA ASP A 170 -5.99 -2.25 3.39
C ASP A 170 -6.48 -3.51 4.12
N PHE A 171 -5.74 -3.91 5.15
CA PHE A 171 -6.02 -5.12 5.90
C PHE A 171 -6.94 -4.84 7.09
N ASN A 172 -7.24 -3.56 7.40
CA ASN A 172 -7.81 -3.14 8.68
C ASN A 172 -7.05 -3.78 9.88
N ALA A 173 -5.72 -3.97 9.74
CA ALA A 173 -4.90 -4.80 10.63
C ALA A 173 -4.43 -4.09 11.92
N ASP A 174 -5.30 -3.28 12.54
CA ASP A 174 -5.02 -2.59 13.80
C ASP A 174 -6.33 -2.10 14.49
N GLY A 175 -6.18 -1.36 15.59
CA GLY A 175 -7.25 -0.67 16.29
C GLY A 175 -8.27 -1.64 16.85
N ARG A 176 -9.56 -1.34 16.60
CA ARG A 176 -10.67 -2.17 17.08
C ARG A 176 -10.89 -3.44 16.25
N TYR A 177 -10.38 -3.48 15.02
CA TYR A 177 -10.66 -4.55 14.06
C TYR A 177 -9.76 -5.75 14.31
N LEU A 178 -8.45 -5.53 14.45
CA LEU A 178 -7.47 -6.58 14.69
C LEU A 178 -6.53 -6.21 15.85
N SER A 179 -6.76 -6.79 17.03
CA SER A 179 -5.82 -6.66 18.15
C SER A 179 -4.59 -7.53 17.92
N LYS A 180 -3.45 -7.19 18.55
CA LYS A 180 -2.23 -8.00 18.50
C LYS A 180 -2.46 -9.48 18.80
N LYS A 181 -3.24 -9.79 19.84
CA LYS A 181 -3.58 -11.18 20.21
C LYS A 181 -4.34 -11.91 19.11
N LYS A 182 -5.24 -11.22 18.39
CA LYS A 182 -5.96 -11.78 17.25
C LYS A 182 -5.05 -11.93 16.02
N LYS A 183 -4.17 -10.96 15.78
CA LYS A 183 -3.16 -11.06 14.72
C LYS A 183 -2.24 -12.26 14.94
N ASP A 184 -1.83 -12.56 16.17
CA ASP A 184 -0.97 -13.70 16.45
C ASP A 184 -1.63 -15.08 16.17
N THR A 185 -2.95 -15.13 15.93
CA THR A 185 -3.66 -16.38 15.63
C THR A 185 -3.86 -16.66 14.15
N ILE A 186 -3.64 -15.69 13.26
CA ILE A 186 -3.82 -15.91 11.82
C ILE A 186 -2.61 -16.64 11.23
N ARG A 187 -2.84 -17.52 10.25
CA ARG A 187 -1.81 -18.33 9.60
C ARG A 187 -0.71 -17.51 8.92
N ILE A 188 -1.03 -16.29 8.47
CA ILE A 188 -0.06 -15.38 7.84
C ILE A 188 0.76 -14.54 8.83
N SER A 189 0.66 -14.78 10.14
CA SER A 189 1.34 -13.97 11.18
C SER A 189 2.80 -14.36 11.47
N SER A 190 3.24 -15.52 10.96
CA SER A 190 4.55 -16.08 11.25
C SER A 190 5.20 -16.65 9.99
N ALA A 191 6.46 -17.09 10.10
CA ALA A 191 7.19 -17.68 8.99
C ALA A 191 6.36 -18.80 8.32
N PRO A 192 6.32 -18.87 6.97
CA PRO A 192 7.18 -18.16 6.01
C PRO A 192 6.68 -16.77 5.57
N TYR A 193 5.74 -16.16 6.29
CA TYR A 193 5.25 -14.81 6.01
C TYR A 193 6.09 -13.74 6.71
N HIS A 194 6.38 -12.65 5.99
CA HIS A 194 7.13 -11.52 6.51
C HIS A 194 6.33 -10.24 6.31
N TRP A 195 5.86 -9.66 7.41
CA TRP A 195 5.18 -8.36 7.42
C TRP A 195 6.23 -7.27 7.34
N LEU A 196 6.15 -6.45 6.29
CA LEU A 196 7.15 -5.42 6.00
C LEU A 196 6.79 -4.05 6.58
N ILE A 197 5.52 -3.85 6.96
CA ILE A 197 5.04 -2.66 7.67
C ILE A 197 4.81 -3.06 9.13
N ASP A 198 5.58 -2.46 10.02
CA ASP A 198 5.53 -2.69 11.47
C ASP A 198 4.18 -2.22 12.08
N ASP A 199 3.81 -2.77 13.24
CA ASP A 199 2.51 -2.54 13.90
C ASP A 199 2.30 -1.13 14.48
N ASP A 200 3.33 -0.30 14.50
CA ASP A 200 3.33 1.06 15.06
C ASP A 200 3.50 2.15 13.98
N VAL A 201 3.15 1.82 12.74
CA VAL A 201 3.33 2.68 11.57
C VAL A 201 1.98 3.22 11.10
N ASP A 202 1.71 4.50 11.36
CA ASP A 202 0.47 5.15 10.91
C ASP A 202 0.33 5.13 9.38
N THR A 203 -0.74 4.49 8.89
CA THR A 203 -1.12 4.44 7.47
C THR A 203 -2.38 5.22 7.17
N THR A 204 -2.95 5.93 8.14
CA THR A 204 -4.15 6.74 7.95
C THR A 204 -3.79 8.21 7.75
N SER A 205 -4.60 8.93 6.99
CA SER A 205 -4.38 10.36 6.75
C SER A 205 -4.99 11.25 7.85
N SER A 206 -5.59 10.66 8.87
CA SER A 206 -6.29 11.39 9.92
C SER A 206 -5.36 11.69 11.08
N ASN A 207 -5.24 12.97 11.43
CA ASN A 207 -4.46 13.42 12.58
C ASN A 207 -5.06 13.03 13.95
N SER A 208 -6.18 12.30 13.97
CA SER A 208 -6.86 11.89 15.21
C SER A 208 -6.56 10.46 15.66
N ASN A 209 -5.75 9.71 14.90
CA ASN A 209 -5.35 8.34 15.21
C ASN A 209 -3.99 8.04 14.56
N ASP A 210 -3.48 6.83 14.79
CA ASP A 210 -2.19 6.34 14.28
C ASP A 210 -2.28 4.88 13.80
N HIS A 211 -3.43 4.48 13.24
CA HIS A 211 -3.69 3.08 12.92
C HIS A 211 -2.83 2.54 11.76
N THR A 212 -2.37 1.30 11.91
CA THR A 212 -1.61 0.56 10.89
C THR A 212 -2.53 -0.38 10.08
N TYR A 213 -3.50 0.19 9.37
CA TYR A 213 -4.47 -0.60 8.61
C TYR A 213 -3.89 -1.23 7.35
N ASP A 214 -3.11 -0.45 6.60
CA ASP A 214 -2.55 -0.86 5.31
C ASP A 214 -1.24 -1.60 5.51
N ARG A 215 -1.07 -2.73 4.82
CA ARG A 215 0.04 -3.66 5.05
C ARG A 215 0.67 -4.13 3.75
N ILE A 216 1.91 -4.58 3.87
CA ILE A 216 2.63 -5.34 2.85
C ILE A 216 3.22 -6.56 3.54
N VAL A 217 2.88 -7.74 3.03
CA VAL A 217 3.35 -9.04 3.49
C VAL A 217 3.97 -9.78 2.32
N VAL A 218 5.14 -10.39 2.52
CA VAL A 218 5.78 -11.22 1.49
C VAL A 218 5.92 -12.67 1.96
N PHE A 219 5.82 -13.60 1.03
CA PHE A 219 5.95 -15.03 1.29
C PHE A 219 7.34 -15.54 0.90
N GLY A 220 8.01 -16.20 1.84
CA GLY A 220 9.28 -16.88 1.60
C GLY A 220 10.52 -15.97 1.50
N GLU A 221 11.68 -16.59 1.75
CA GLU A 221 12.97 -15.91 1.84
C GLU A 221 13.44 -15.31 0.51
N SER A 222 13.09 -15.92 -0.63
CA SER A 222 13.44 -15.41 -1.96
C SER A 222 12.76 -14.06 -2.23
N MET A 223 11.48 -13.95 -1.93
CA MET A 223 10.72 -12.71 -2.06
C MET A 223 11.22 -11.65 -1.08
N LEU A 224 11.43 -12.01 0.19
CA LEU A 224 12.01 -11.13 1.20
C LEU A 224 13.39 -10.59 0.79
N SER A 225 14.26 -11.46 0.29
CA SER A 225 15.60 -11.10 -0.15
C SER A 225 15.61 -10.16 -1.37
N ALA A 226 14.54 -10.14 -2.17
CA ALA A 226 14.39 -9.23 -3.29
C ALA A 226 14.00 -7.81 -2.88
N VAL A 227 13.43 -7.62 -1.68
CA VAL A 227 13.06 -6.31 -1.15
C VAL A 227 14.30 -5.48 -0.81
N VAL A 228 14.25 -4.18 -1.12
CA VAL A 228 15.24 -3.20 -0.65
C VAL A 228 15.00 -2.98 0.85
N PRO A 229 15.97 -3.28 1.74
CA PRO A 229 15.77 -3.16 3.18
C PRO A 229 15.31 -1.75 3.59
N GLY A 230 14.26 -1.68 4.43
CA GLY A 230 13.69 -0.42 4.92
C GLY A 230 12.93 0.41 3.87
N SER A 231 12.67 -0.15 2.68
CA SER A 231 11.88 0.54 1.65
C SER A 231 10.38 0.47 1.87
N ALA A 232 9.88 -0.52 2.62
CA ALA A 232 8.48 -0.68 2.93
C ALA A 232 8.01 0.39 3.93
N LYS A 233 7.06 1.25 3.55
CA LYS A 233 6.55 2.35 4.39
C LYS A 233 5.25 2.95 3.82
N PRO A 234 4.50 3.73 4.60
CA PRO A 234 3.47 4.61 4.05
C PRO A 234 4.07 5.82 3.33
N PHE A 235 3.42 6.25 2.25
CA PHE A 235 3.68 7.51 1.58
C PHE A 235 2.74 8.60 2.09
N ASN A 236 3.20 9.34 3.09
CA ASN A 236 2.47 10.47 3.64
C ASN A 236 2.45 11.64 2.62
N PHE A 237 1.49 11.60 1.71
CA PHE A 237 1.33 12.60 0.64
C PHE A 237 0.85 13.95 1.17
N GLN A 238 0.24 13.99 2.37
CA GLN A 238 -0.09 15.24 3.04
C GLN A 238 1.18 16.05 3.31
N ARG A 239 2.16 15.42 3.96
CA ARG A 239 3.44 16.05 4.29
C ARG A 239 4.26 16.34 3.04
N GLU A 240 4.33 15.38 2.11
CA GLU A 240 5.13 15.52 0.88
C GLU A 240 4.64 16.67 -0.01
N PHE A 241 3.33 16.86 -0.12
CA PHE A 241 2.74 17.88 -0.98
C PHE A 241 2.24 19.11 -0.23
N HIS A 242 2.52 19.21 1.07
CA HIS A 242 2.14 20.32 1.95
C HIS A 242 0.63 20.63 1.91
N LEU A 243 -0.19 19.58 1.98
CA LEU A 243 -1.64 19.67 1.93
C LEU A 243 -2.25 19.95 3.31
N THR A 244 -3.37 20.66 3.31
CA THR A 244 -4.25 20.77 4.48
C THR A 244 -4.99 19.45 4.74
N ASP A 245 -5.50 19.26 5.96
CA ASP A 245 -6.30 18.08 6.33
C ASP A 245 -7.51 17.90 5.39
N GLU A 246 -8.15 19.00 4.98
CA GLU A 246 -9.29 18.97 4.06
C GLU A 246 -8.87 18.50 2.65
N GLU A 247 -7.78 19.04 2.11
CA GLU A 247 -7.24 18.62 0.81
C GLU A 247 -6.82 17.15 0.85
N THR A 248 -6.16 16.71 1.92
CA THR A 248 -5.77 15.32 2.11
C THR A 248 -6.97 14.39 2.14
N LEU A 249 -7.97 14.68 2.97
CA LEU A 249 -9.19 13.87 3.10
C LEU A 249 -10.05 13.87 1.83
N SER A 250 -9.94 14.91 0.99
CA SER A 250 -10.57 14.93 -0.34
C SER A 250 -9.98 13.86 -1.28
N VAL A 251 -8.69 13.53 -1.09
CA VAL A 251 -7.96 12.53 -1.87
C VAL A 251 -8.19 11.13 -1.30
N SER A 252 -7.90 10.90 -0.02
CA SER A 252 -8.19 9.66 0.70
C SER A 252 -7.98 9.85 2.20
N ASP A 253 -8.58 8.99 3.02
CA ASP A 253 -8.29 8.84 4.45
C ASP A 253 -7.19 7.80 4.76
N HIS A 254 -6.59 7.21 3.72
CA HIS A 254 -5.43 6.32 3.83
C HIS A 254 -4.21 6.93 3.13
N TYR A 255 -3.01 6.53 3.55
CA TYR A 255 -1.78 6.73 2.78
C TYR A 255 -1.50 5.48 1.93
N PRO A 256 -0.95 5.62 0.70
CA PRO A 256 -0.41 4.47 -0.01
C PRO A 256 0.66 3.77 0.83
N VAL A 257 0.64 2.44 0.92
CA VAL A 257 1.78 1.67 1.39
C VAL A 257 2.62 1.24 0.21
N GLU A 258 3.93 1.47 0.28
CA GLU A 258 4.86 1.28 -0.82
C GLU A 258 6.04 0.41 -0.40
N VAL A 259 6.66 -0.27 -1.38
CA VAL A 259 7.87 -1.07 -1.21
C VAL A 259 8.71 -1.04 -2.49
N GLU A 260 10.04 -1.20 -2.37
CA GLU A 260 10.93 -1.31 -3.50
C GLU A 260 11.55 -2.70 -3.65
N LEU A 261 11.55 -3.22 -4.88
CA LEU A 261 12.32 -4.40 -5.26
C LEU A 261 13.67 -4.00 -5.86
N LYS A 262 14.72 -4.74 -5.46
CA LYS A 262 16.10 -4.57 -5.92
C LYS A 262 16.18 -4.73 -7.44
N GLN A 263 16.86 -3.80 -8.08
CA GLN A 263 17.17 -3.88 -9.51
C GLN A 263 18.34 -4.83 -9.78
N LYS A 264 18.39 -5.41 -10.98
CA LYS A 264 19.60 -6.06 -11.48
C LYS A 264 20.72 -5.04 -11.56
N ALA A 265 21.92 -5.44 -11.16
CA ALA A 265 23.11 -4.65 -11.46
C ALA A 265 23.22 -4.46 -12.99
N ALA A 266 23.35 -3.21 -13.43
CA ALA A 266 23.67 -2.94 -14.82
C ALA A 266 24.98 -3.64 -15.16
N ARG A 267 24.97 -4.49 -16.20
CA ARG A 267 26.22 -5.04 -16.76
C ARG A 267 27.10 -3.85 -17.15
N LYS A 268 28.20 -3.62 -16.44
CA LYS A 268 29.27 -2.76 -16.93
C LYS A 268 29.70 -3.34 -18.27
N ARG A 269 29.36 -2.67 -19.37
CA ARG A 269 29.98 -2.98 -20.67
C ARG A 269 31.47 -2.74 -20.48
N SER A 270 32.28 -3.81 -20.47
CA SER A 270 33.72 -3.68 -20.62
C SER A 270 33.93 -2.99 -21.96
N GLY A 271 34.42 -1.74 -21.93
CA GLY A 271 34.71 -1.00 -23.13
C GLY A 271 35.68 -1.79 -23.99
N THR A 272 35.21 -2.29 -25.12
CA THR A 272 36.06 -2.77 -26.19
C THR A 272 36.77 -1.58 -26.79
N THR A 273 38.08 -1.49 -26.53
CA THR A 273 38.99 -0.55 -27.21
C THR A 273 38.88 -0.75 -28.72
N PRO A 274 38.81 0.31 -29.55
CA PRO A 274 38.74 0.15 -31.00
C PRO A 274 40.03 -0.48 -31.54
N PRO A 275 39.96 -1.35 -32.56
CA PRO A 275 41.16 -1.88 -33.19
C PRO A 275 41.88 -0.76 -33.96
N ALA A 276 43.17 -0.62 -33.72
CA ALA A 276 44.03 0.32 -34.43
C ALA A 276 44.13 -0.07 -35.92
N LYS A 277 43.73 0.83 -36.81
CA LYS A 277 44.00 0.73 -38.25
C LYS A 277 45.50 0.93 -38.47
N GLY A 278 46.13 -0.02 -39.15
CA GLY A 278 47.54 0.04 -39.51
C GLY A 278 47.85 1.10 -40.56
N GLN A 279 49.00 1.76 -40.42
CA GLN A 279 49.74 2.37 -41.52
C GLN A 279 51.25 2.12 -41.33
N THR A 280 51.76 1.46 -42.37
CA THR A 280 53.10 1.30 -42.93
C THR A 280 54.31 2.08 -42.38
N GLN A 281 55.43 1.35 -42.36
CA GLN A 281 56.79 1.74 -41.99
C GLN A 281 57.48 2.70 -42.98
N LYS A 282 58.34 3.59 -42.47
CA LYS A 282 59.63 3.98 -43.09
C LYS A 282 60.73 4.21 -42.02
N LYS A 283 61.93 3.71 -42.31
CA LYS A 283 63.16 3.61 -41.46
C LYS A 283 63.85 4.98 -41.27
N GLY A 284 64.23 5.37 -40.04
CA GLY A 284 65.61 5.44 -39.48
C GLY A 284 66.21 6.87 -39.48
N PRO A 285 67.29 7.26 -38.72
CA PRO A 285 68.04 6.60 -37.65
C PRO A 285 68.35 7.46 -36.36
N GLN A 286 68.72 6.75 -35.28
CA GLN A 286 69.69 7.03 -34.18
C GLN A 286 69.77 8.36 -33.35
N LYS A 287 69.76 8.12 -32.02
CA LYS A 287 70.71 8.54 -30.94
C LYS A 287 70.42 9.78 -30.03
N LYS A 288 70.33 9.42 -28.73
CA LYS A 288 70.99 9.97 -27.51
C LYS A 288 70.16 10.77 -26.47
N LYS A 289 70.11 10.12 -25.29
CA LYS A 289 70.34 10.59 -23.90
C LYS A 289 69.24 11.29 -23.07
N ALA A 290 68.79 10.51 -22.07
CA ALA A 290 68.76 10.76 -20.61
C ALA A 290 67.92 11.92 -20.01
N LYS A 291 67.02 11.56 -19.08
CA LYS A 291 67.24 11.72 -17.62
C LYS A 291 66.08 11.12 -16.79
N LEU A 292 66.48 10.40 -15.76
CA LEU A 292 65.70 9.98 -14.59
C LEU A 292 65.49 11.21 -13.69
N VAL A 293 64.28 11.40 -13.13
CA VAL A 293 63.99 11.90 -11.76
C VAL A 293 62.45 11.93 -11.55
N THR A 294 62.01 11.28 -10.48
CA THR A 294 60.66 11.29 -9.88
C THR A 294 60.29 12.66 -9.29
N PRO A 295 59.00 13.00 -9.08
CA PRO A 295 58.54 13.01 -7.69
C PRO A 295 57.06 12.61 -7.44
N GLN A 296 56.92 11.80 -6.39
CA GLN A 296 56.00 11.93 -5.24
C GLN A 296 54.47 11.94 -5.42
N LYS A 297 53.89 10.81 -4.98
CA LYS A 297 52.52 10.68 -4.47
C LYS A 297 52.31 11.54 -3.22
N LYS A 298 51.32 12.45 -3.24
CA LYS A 298 50.70 12.97 -2.02
C LYS A 298 49.67 11.97 -1.51
N LYS A 299 49.90 11.43 -0.31
CA LYS A 299 48.91 10.70 0.50
C LYS A 299 47.92 11.70 1.09
N ALA A 300 46.62 11.54 0.83
CA ALA A 300 45.58 12.15 1.65
C ALA A 300 45.37 11.27 2.90
N LYS A 301 45.50 11.89 4.08
CA LYS A 301 45.21 11.27 5.38
C LYS A 301 43.69 11.09 5.53
N LEU A 302 43.31 9.88 5.90
CA LEU A 302 42.02 9.51 6.44
C LEU A 302 41.88 10.15 7.84
N VAL A 303 40.93 11.07 8.02
CA VAL A 303 40.53 11.58 9.33
C VAL A 303 39.31 10.78 9.78
N THR A 304 39.50 9.96 10.81
CA THR A 304 38.44 9.26 11.55
C THR A 304 37.70 10.26 12.45
N PRO A 305 36.36 10.27 12.47
CA PRO A 305 35.62 11.04 13.48
C PRO A 305 35.77 10.37 14.86
N GLN A 306 36.30 11.12 15.83
CA GLN A 306 36.35 10.74 17.24
C GLN A 306 34.94 10.71 17.84
N LYS A 307 34.60 9.58 18.48
CA LYS A 307 33.44 9.43 19.36
C LYS A 307 33.53 10.40 20.53
N LYS A 308 32.57 11.32 20.67
CA LYS A 308 32.32 12.02 21.95
C LYS A 308 31.67 11.03 22.93
N LYS A 309 32.36 10.76 24.05
CA LYS A 309 31.81 10.06 25.21
C LYS A 309 30.76 10.95 25.88
N ALA A 310 29.49 10.54 25.87
CA ALA A 310 28.51 11.04 26.81
C ALA A 310 28.72 10.34 28.17
N LYS A 311 28.85 11.11 29.25
CA LYS A 311 28.88 10.59 30.62
C LYS A 311 27.48 10.08 30.98
N LEU A 312 27.40 8.82 31.36
CA LEU A 312 26.25 8.22 32.04
C LEU A 312 26.22 8.76 33.48
N VAL A 313 25.21 9.58 33.81
CA VAL A 313 24.88 9.92 35.19
C VAL A 313 23.75 9.00 35.63
N THR A 314 24.05 8.12 36.57
CA THR A 314 23.10 7.25 37.28
C THR A 314 22.22 8.07 38.21
N PRO A 315 20.88 7.97 38.13
CA PRO A 315 20.02 8.43 39.23
C PRO A 315 20.07 7.40 40.37
N GLN A 316 20.43 7.87 41.56
CA GLN A 316 20.38 7.10 42.80
C GLN A 316 18.97 6.59 43.09
N LYS A 317 18.86 5.30 43.42
CA LYS A 317 17.67 4.69 44.03
C LYS A 317 17.35 5.38 45.35
N LYS A 318 16.27 6.15 45.43
CA LYS A 318 15.59 6.40 46.71
C LYS A 318 14.66 5.22 47.01
N LYS A 319 14.91 4.55 48.14
CA LYS A 319 14.02 3.54 48.75
C LYS A 319 12.67 4.21 49.08
N ALA A 320 11.60 3.81 48.41
CA ALA A 320 10.25 4.01 48.91
C ALA A 320 9.85 2.76 49.72
N LYS A 321 9.49 2.98 50.99
CA LYS A 321 8.97 1.96 51.89
C LYS A 321 7.65 1.41 51.35
N LEU A 322 7.53 0.09 51.32
CA LEU A 322 6.27 -0.63 51.18
C LEU A 322 5.38 -0.28 52.38
N VAL A 323 4.29 0.44 52.15
CA VAL A 323 3.19 0.60 53.11
C VAL A 323 1.97 -0.05 52.49
N THR A 324 1.53 -1.14 53.10
CA THR A 324 0.28 -1.86 52.84
C THR A 324 -0.92 -0.96 53.16
N PRO A 325 -1.88 -0.77 52.24
CA PRO A 325 -3.18 -0.22 52.61
C PRO A 325 -4.07 -1.34 53.15
N GLN A 326 -4.52 -1.19 54.39
CA GLN A 326 -5.57 -1.99 55.02
C GLN A 326 -6.86 -1.95 54.19
N LYS A 327 -7.50 -3.11 54.04
CA LYS A 327 -8.88 -3.27 53.57
C LYS A 327 -9.83 -2.41 54.42
N LYS A 328 -10.49 -1.42 53.81
CA LYS A 328 -11.78 -0.89 54.29
C LYS A 328 -12.88 -1.40 53.36
N LYS A 329 -13.84 -2.13 53.95
CA LYS A 329 -15.10 -2.55 53.31
C LYS A 329 -15.90 -1.31 52.92
N ALA A 330 -16.21 -1.15 51.64
CA ALA A 330 -17.26 -0.25 51.18
C ALA A 330 -18.53 -1.06 50.91
N LYS A 331 -19.65 -0.63 51.52
CA LYS A 331 -20.99 -1.19 51.34
C LYS A 331 -21.46 -0.94 49.90
N LEU A 332 -22.06 -1.97 49.31
CA LEU A 332 -22.81 -1.91 48.06
C LEU A 332 -24.07 -1.07 48.28
N VAL A 333 -24.21 0.05 47.57
CA VAL A 333 -25.46 0.80 47.42
C VAL A 333 -25.81 0.81 45.94
N THR A 334 -26.92 0.18 45.61
CA THR A 334 -27.54 0.10 44.28
C THR A 334 -28.12 1.46 43.88
N PRO A 335 -27.84 2.00 42.67
CA PRO A 335 -28.57 3.15 42.16
C PRO A 335 -29.90 2.73 41.53
N GLU A 336 -30.96 3.39 41.96
CA GLU A 336 -32.35 3.24 41.50
C GLU A 336 -32.53 3.86 40.09
N LYS A 337 -33.21 3.13 39.20
CA LYS A 337 -33.52 3.56 37.82
C LYS A 337 -34.54 4.72 37.83
N LYS A 338 -34.13 5.93 37.46
CA LYS A 338 -35.08 6.99 37.06
C LYS A 338 -35.52 6.80 35.61
N LYS A 339 -36.82 6.54 35.42
CA LYS A 339 -37.50 6.54 34.12
C LYS A 339 -37.62 7.99 33.61
N ALA A 340 -37.00 8.31 32.47
CA ALA A 340 -37.32 9.51 31.71
C ALA A 340 -38.53 9.22 30.80
N LYS A 341 -39.61 9.99 30.95
CA LYS A 341 -40.77 10.00 30.05
C LYS A 341 -40.40 10.75 28.76
N LEU A 342 -40.49 10.07 27.63
CA LEU A 342 -40.46 10.70 26.31
C LEU A 342 -41.83 11.32 26.04
N VAL A 343 -41.89 12.65 25.94
CA VAL A 343 -43.07 13.41 25.52
C VAL A 343 -43.00 13.55 24.00
N THR A 344 -43.98 13.00 23.30
CA THR A 344 -44.17 13.11 21.85
C THR A 344 -44.83 14.46 21.50
N PRO A 345 -44.29 15.25 20.55
CA PRO A 345 -45.02 16.38 19.99
C PRO A 345 -46.05 15.90 18.95
N GLN A 346 -47.34 16.12 19.23
CA GLN A 346 -48.41 16.03 18.24
C GLN A 346 -48.26 17.16 17.20
N LYS A 347 -47.96 16.83 15.94
CA LYS A 347 -48.22 17.70 14.79
C LYS A 347 -49.45 17.22 14.04
N LYS A 348 -50.39 18.14 13.90
CA LYS A 348 -51.73 18.01 13.31
C LYS A 348 -51.68 17.45 11.87
N ARG A 349 -52.44 16.38 11.63
CA ARG A 349 -52.91 15.98 10.29
C ARG A 349 -53.88 17.04 9.77
N LYS A 350 -53.58 17.65 8.62
CA LYS A 350 -54.56 18.36 7.80
C LYS A 350 -55.13 17.38 6.77
N SER A 351 -56.45 17.21 6.81
CA SER A 351 -57.27 16.52 5.83
C SER A 351 -57.28 17.27 4.50
N PRO A 352 -57.18 16.61 3.34
CA PRO A 352 -57.70 17.15 2.09
C PRO A 352 -59.18 16.75 1.96
N ASN A 353 -60.06 17.74 1.96
CA ASN A 353 -61.44 17.62 1.52
C ASN A 353 -61.50 17.28 0.04
N THR A 354 -62.20 16.20 -0.31
CA THR A 354 -62.72 15.93 -1.65
C THR A 354 -63.96 16.80 -1.90
N PRO A 355 -64.04 17.60 -2.97
CA PRO A 355 -65.31 18.12 -3.45
C PRO A 355 -65.88 17.19 -4.53
N THR A 356 -67.04 16.64 -4.22
CA THR A 356 -68.00 16.08 -5.17
C THR A 356 -68.37 17.13 -6.24
N LYS A 357 -68.18 16.80 -7.52
CA LYS A 357 -68.94 17.39 -8.64
C LYS A 357 -69.60 16.26 -9.43
N ARG A 358 -70.94 16.21 -9.39
CA ARG A 358 -71.81 15.47 -10.30
C ARG A 358 -72.29 16.42 -11.43
N ARG A 359 -72.60 15.81 -12.59
CA ARG A 359 -73.17 16.35 -13.86
C ARG A 359 -72.14 17.05 -14.77
N ARG A 360 -72.01 16.73 -16.07
CA ARG A 360 -73.02 16.51 -17.15
C ARG A 360 -72.36 15.68 -18.30
N VAL A 361 -72.88 14.51 -18.69
CA VAL A 361 -73.65 14.18 -19.94
C VAL A 361 -73.21 14.91 -21.22
N GLU A 362 -72.65 14.14 -22.16
CA GLU A 362 -72.60 14.22 -23.66
C GLU A 362 -71.42 13.31 -24.08
N LYS A 363 -71.49 12.35 -25.00
CA LYS A 363 -72.48 11.87 -25.96
C LYS A 363 -72.19 10.39 -26.22
#